data_AF-A0A9E0TX66-F1
#
_entry.id   AF-A0A9E0TX66-F1
#
_cell.length_a   1.000
_cell.length_b   1.000
_cell.length_c   1.000
_cell.angle_alpha   90.00
_cell.angle_beta   90.00
_cell.angle_gamma   90.00
#
_symmetry.space_group_name_H-M   'P 1'
#
loop_
_entity.id
_entity.type
_entity.pdbx_description
1 polymer ?
#
loop_
_entity_poly.entity_id
_entity_poly.type
_entity_poly.pdbx_seq_one_letter_code
_entity_poly.pdbx_strand_id
1 'polypeptide(L)'
;KQPENLVGVARNEFAVVMTDASIAGTDLGGSSTSTPTFVKIGSACLEEASKTSPKAKALKQVLDNMVDCRVTNQTAGKLRDKIKNNLAALPPGEQRCLLRGGWQGHAIMYEIEKQANGKYAFRIYNEGQGIEFHDSKTVGYETKYAGCIAIADIPEKLLFRRSFLSNLQSLSTVEKGQNILVGDILPEIDGTKEKVDPNIRYFVSPQRGGSCTYRSFDAFMAHSMPEKEYKHYHFIFNMRMMDEYLPQLQSVADRPITSDDEYQDCILELGLVTRSVEDFAKRVGGMAGSVPKPMVAGAREKIVAYEAQLKKLEFQIVDYEKGRHAQGLEALSAQATSVEMGRIGSAEMFHGPAPLAGIKVSSRLVSDDIIKLLSDIEKLDQTADGSSVISEIALLSREFSSGRCTTAEFTQVCERFFKKIGSIEALKELKFPDPQKAFSTLSTIQEALTHEVLKRSKGQEEAPTE
;
A
#
# COMPACT_ATOMS: atom_id res chain seq x y z
N LYS A 1 -3.75 21.80 20.66
CA LYS A 1 -4.28 21.62 19.29
C LYS A 1 -3.26 20.77 18.54
N GLN A 2 -3.45 19.45 18.53
CA GLN A 2 -2.48 18.51 17.95
C GLN A 2 -2.58 18.48 16.42
N PRO A 3 -1.46 18.27 15.71
CA PRO A 3 -1.41 18.10 14.25
C PRO A 3 -1.67 16.64 13.83
N GLU A 4 -2.64 15.95 14.43
CA GLU A 4 -2.81 14.49 14.26
C GLU A 4 -3.34 14.05 12.88
N ASN A 5 -3.99 14.93 12.11
CA ASN A 5 -4.55 14.54 10.80
C ASN A 5 -3.64 14.82 9.59
N LEU A 6 -2.52 15.53 9.74
CA LEU A 6 -1.66 15.87 8.58
C LEU A 6 -0.71 14.73 8.19
N VAL A 7 -0.30 13.90 9.15
CA VAL A 7 0.66 12.81 8.90
C VAL A 7 -0.01 11.67 8.13
N GLY A 8 -1.29 11.37 8.41
CA GLY A 8 -2.05 10.36 7.68
C GLY A 8 -2.29 10.71 6.19
N VAL A 9 -2.54 11.97 5.86
CA VAL A 9 -2.87 12.36 4.47
C VAL A 9 -1.67 12.24 3.54
N ALA A 10 -0.48 12.66 3.98
CA ALA A 10 0.72 12.65 3.14
C ALA A 10 1.39 11.26 3.01
N ARG A 11 1.21 10.37 4.01
CA ARG A 11 1.55 8.92 3.95
C ARG A 11 0.96 8.20 2.75
N ASN A 12 -0.27 8.52 2.41
CA ASN A 12 -1.01 7.81 1.39
C ASN A 12 -0.72 8.33 -0.03
N GLU A 13 -0.29 9.57 -0.17
CA GLU A 13 0.02 10.17 -1.47
C GLU A 13 1.32 9.61 -2.05
N PHE A 14 2.31 9.31 -1.20
CA PHE A 14 3.59 8.74 -1.65
C PHE A 14 3.44 7.31 -2.20
N ALA A 15 2.73 6.43 -1.50
CA ALA A 15 2.50 5.06 -1.94
C ALA A 15 1.60 4.99 -3.20
N VAL A 16 0.56 5.85 -3.29
CA VAL A 16 -0.29 5.95 -4.50
C VAL A 16 0.50 6.38 -5.72
N VAL A 17 1.44 7.31 -5.56
CA VAL A 17 2.26 7.82 -6.67
C VAL A 17 3.30 6.79 -7.13
N MET A 18 3.90 6.05 -6.19
CA MET A 18 5.10 5.28 -6.50
C MET A 18 4.85 3.81 -6.83
N THR A 19 3.79 3.16 -6.30
CA THR A 19 3.61 1.69 -6.41
C THR A 19 2.28 1.18 -6.92
N ASP A 20 1.30 2.02 -7.24
CA ASP A 20 -0.04 1.53 -7.62
C ASP A 20 -0.68 0.62 -6.56
N ALA A 21 -0.16 0.65 -5.32
CA ALA A 21 -0.54 -0.26 -4.26
C ALA A 21 -1.76 0.30 -3.50
N SER A 22 -2.67 -0.61 -3.17
CA SER A 22 -3.98 -0.35 -2.59
C SER A 22 -3.92 0.54 -1.36
N ILE A 23 -4.71 1.60 -1.36
CA ILE A 23 -5.11 2.25 -0.12
C ILE A 23 -6.62 2.47 -0.16
N ALA A 24 -7.34 1.42 0.22
CA ALA A 24 -8.72 1.58 0.66
C ALA A 24 -8.69 2.20 2.06
N GLY A 25 -9.48 3.25 2.31
CA GLY A 25 -9.66 3.81 3.66
C GLY A 25 -8.79 5.01 4.02
N THR A 26 -8.18 5.70 3.05
CA THR A 26 -7.44 6.93 3.34
C THR A 26 -8.12 8.14 2.69
N ASP A 27 -8.01 9.30 3.32
CA ASP A 27 -8.70 10.55 2.96
C ASP A 27 -8.41 11.05 1.51
N LEU A 28 -7.60 10.31 0.76
CA LEU A 28 -7.45 10.39 -0.69
C LEU A 28 -8.64 9.83 -1.49
N GLY A 29 -9.64 9.26 -0.81
CA GLY A 29 -10.99 9.01 -1.33
C GLY A 29 -11.77 10.29 -1.70
N GLY A 30 -11.15 11.47 -1.61
CA GLY A 30 -11.75 12.72 -2.03
C GLY A 30 -12.22 13.60 -0.88
N SER A 31 -11.41 13.77 0.16
CA SER A 31 -11.56 14.93 1.06
C SER A 31 -11.63 16.21 0.21
N SER A 32 -12.78 16.88 0.28
CA SER A 32 -13.44 17.51 -0.87
C SER A 32 -13.09 18.98 -1.12
N THR A 33 -11.96 19.51 -0.61
CA THR A 33 -11.74 20.97 -0.68
C THR A 33 -10.32 21.45 -1.04
N SER A 34 -9.27 20.67 -0.85
CA SER A 34 -7.91 21.10 -1.21
C SER A 34 -7.48 20.59 -2.59
N THR A 35 -6.66 21.41 -3.29
CA THR A 35 -5.90 20.95 -4.46
C THR A 35 -5.00 19.81 -4.01
N PRO A 36 -5.02 18.64 -4.66
CA PRO A 36 -4.23 17.49 -4.23
C PRO A 36 -2.74 17.83 -4.24
N THR A 37 -1.96 17.29 -3.31
CA THR A 37 -0.53 17.60 -3.19
C THR A 37 0.21 17.27 -4.48
N PHE A 38 -0.15 16.17 -5.14
CA PHE A 38 0.46 15.79 -6.43
C PHE A 38 0.23 16.82 -7.54
N VAL A 39 -0.88 17.57 -7.56
CA VAL A 39 -1.08 18.65 -8.55
C VAL A 39 -0.14 19.82 -8.28
N LYS A 40 0.06 20.16 -6.99
CA LYS A 40 1.01 21.21 -6.59
C LYS A 40 2.45 20.82 -6.92
N ILE A 41 2.83 19.59 -6.58
CA ILE A 41 4.15 19.03 -6.93
C ILE A 41 4.32 19.01 -8.44
N GLY A 42 3.29 18.58 -9.18
CA GLY A 42 3.29 18.57 -10.64
C GLY A 42 3.49 19.96 -11.24
N SER A 43 2.81 20.98 -10.73
CA SER A 43 3.00 22.37 -11.13
C SER A 43 4.42 22.88 -10.83
N ALA A 44 4.96 22.55 -9.66
CA ALA A 44 6.34 22.92 -9.30
C ALA A 44 7.39 22.22 -10.19
N CYS A 45 7.15 20.97 -10.60
CA CYS A 45 8.00 20.26 -11.58
C CYS A 45 7.94 20.94 -12.96
N LEU A 46 6.75 21.37 -13.38
CA LEU A 46 6.57 22.10 -14.63
C LEU A 46 7.27 23.46 -14.60
N GLU A 47 7.33 24.13 -13.45
CA GLU A 47 8.07 25.39 -13.31
C GLU A 47 9.56 25.20 -13.63
N GLU A 48 10.16 24.12 -13.16
CA GLU A 48 11.54 23.77 -13.47
C GLU A 48 11.72 23.47 -14.96
N ALA A 49 10.82 22.66 -15.54
CA ALA A 49 10.83 22.35 -16.97
C ALA A 49 10.56 23.59 -17.85
N SER A 50 9.78 24.56 -17.37
CA SER A 50 9.38 25.77 -18.09
C SER A 50 10.55 26.67 -18.45
N LYS A 51 11.67 26.54 -17.72
CA LYS A 51 12.94 27.20 -18.06
C LYS A 51 13.46 26.80 -19.44
N THR A 52 13.01 25.66 -19.96
CA THR A 52 13.49 25.08 -21.23
C THR A 52 12.38 24.77 -22.23
N SER A 53 11.09 24.83 -21.84
CA SER A 53 9.96 24.47 -22.69
C SER A 53 8.78 25.42 -22.51
N PRO A 54 8.41 26.23 -23.52
CA PRO A 54 7.19 27.06 -23.50
C PRO A 54 5.93 26.23 -23.23
N LYS A 55 5.89 24.99 -23.73
CA LYS A 55 4.78 24.06 -23.51
C LYS A 55 4.63 23.69 -22.04
N ALA A 56 5.74 23.53 -21.30
CA ALA A 56 5.70 23.28 -19.87
C ALA A 56 5.14 24.49 -19.09
N LYS A 57 5.41 25.73 -19.54
CA LYS A 57 4.80 26.95 -18.96
C LYS A 57 3.29 26.96 -19.14
N ALA A 58 2.80 26.64 -20.35
CA ALA A 58 1.37 26.56 -20.63
C ALA A 58 0.69 25.48 -19.78
N LEU A 59 1.29 24.29 -19.70
CA LEU A 59 0.78 23.20 -18.85
C LEU A 59 0.77 23.57 -17.37
N LYS A 60 1.77 24.32 -16.89
CA LYS A 60 1.78 24.81 -15.50
C LYS A 60 0.56 25.69 -15.25
N GLN A 61 0.29 26.63 -16.15
CA GLN A 61 -0.88 27.51 -16.06
C GLN A 61 -2.20 26.71 -16.10
N VAL A 62 -2.25 25.61 -16.86
CA VAL A 62 -3.42 24.72 -16.89
C VAL A 62 -3.61 24.01 -15.55
N LEU A 63 -2.54 23.51 -14.92
CA LEU A 63 -2.60 22.89 -13.60
C LEU A 63 -2.97 23.88 -12.50
N ASP A 64 -2.37 25.07 -12.51
CA ASP A 64 -2.63 26.12 -11.51
C ASP A 64 -4.07 26.63 -11.56
N ASN A 65 -4.69 26.61 -12.75
CA ASN A 65 -6.07 27.02 -12.97
C ASN A 65 -7.06 25.85 -13.03
N MET A 66 -6.66 24.64 -12.62
CA MET A 66 -7.54 23.47 -12.63
C MET A 66 -8.84 23.75 -11.87
N VAL A 67 -9.98 23.38 -12.47
CA VAL A 67 -11.31 23.63 -11.88
C VAL A 67 -11.86 22.36 -11.28
N ASP A 68 -12.36 22.40 -10.04
CA ASP A 68 -13.05 21.27 -9.44
C ASP A 68 -14.55 21.30 -9.78
N CYS A 69 -15.00 20.33 -10.57
CA CYS A 69 -16.41 20.18 -10.93
C CYS A 69 -17.27 19.63 -9.79
N ARG A 70 -16.65 19.16 -8.70
CA ARG A 70 -17.35 18.51 -7.57
C ARG A 70 -17.85 19.51 -6.53
N VAL A 71 -17.59 20.82 -6.71
CA VAL A 71 -17.99 21.86 -5.76
C VAL A 71 -19.52 22.06 -5.80
N THR A 72 -20.21 21.58 -4.75
CA THR A 72 -21.68 21.55 -4.63
C THR A 72 -22.33 22.94 -4.65
N ASN A 73 -21.63 23.98 -4.19
CA ASN A 73 -22.14 25.36 -4.16
C ASN A 73 -21.89 26.16 -5.46
N GLN A 74 -21.33 25.52 -6.51
CA GLN A 74 -21.07 26.16 -7.78
C GLN A 74 -22.18 25.86 -8.79
N THR A 75 -22.86 26.90 -9.28
CA THR A 75 -23.84 26.75 -10.36
C THR A 75 -23.13 26.42 -11.69
N ALA A 76 -23.81 25.70 -12.59
CA ALA A 76 -23.30 25.42 -13.92
C ALA A 76 -22.90 26.69 -14.71
N GLY A 77 -23.59 27.81 -14.49
CA GLY A 77 -23.20 29.11 -15.07
C GLY A 77 -21.84 29.59 -14.55
N LYS A 78 -21.61 29.55 -13.23
CA LYS A 78 -20.31 29.87 -12.65
C LYS A 78 -19.21 28.91 -13.10
N LEU A 79 -19.52 27.62 -13.28
CA LEU A 79 -18.59 26.63 -13.81
C LEU A 79 -18.20 26.98 -15.25
N ARG A 80 -19.19 27.20 -16.12
CA ARG A 80 -18.99 27.65 -17.50
C ARG A 80 -18.07 28.87 -17.58
N ASP A 81 -18.36 29.89 -16.78
CA ASP A 81 -17.62 31.16 -16.84
C ASP A 81 -16.17 30.97 -16.38
N LYS A 82 -15.90 30.16 -15.34
CA LYS A 82 -14.53 29.80 -14.96
C LYS A 82 -13.78 29.07 -16.08
N ILE A 83 -14.41 28.08 -16.72
CA ILE A 83 -13.80 27.32 -17.81
C ILE A 83 -13.46 28.25 -18.97
N LYS A 84 -14.39 29.12 -19.37
CA LYS A 84 -14.17 30.10 -20.45
C LYS A 84 -13.05 31.08 -20.13
N ASN A 85 -13.00 31.58 -18.89
CA ASN A 85 -11.93 32.49 -18.46
C ASN A 85 -10.56 31.80 -18.51
N ASN A 86 -10.47 30.54 -18.07
CA ASN A 86 -9.22 29.77 -18.12
C ASN A 86 -8.76 29.53 -19.58
N LEU A 87 -9.68 29.18 -20.47
CA LEU A 87 -9.40 29.01 -21.90
C LEU A 87 -8.94 30.31 -22.56
N ALA A 88 -9.53 31.45 -22.18
CA ALA A 88 -9.19 32.76 -22.71
C ALA A 88 -7.84 33.29 -22.17
N ALA A 89 -7.39 32.82 -21.00
CA ALA A 89 -6.12 33.22 -20.40
C ALA A 89 -4.89 32.56 -21.05
N LEU A 90 -5.10 31.57 -21.93
CA LEU A 90 -4.04 30.85 -22.63
C LEU A 90 -3.90 31.32 -24.09
N PRO A 91 -2.68 31.29 -24.67
CA PRO A 91 -2.46 31.64 -26.07
C PRO A 91 -3.27 30.76 -27.05
N PRO A 92 -3.60 31.27 -28.26
CA PRO A 92 -4.19 30.45 -29.31
C PRO A 92 -3.37 29.18 -29.58
N GLY A 93 -4.04 28.04 -29.71
CA GLY A 93 -3.39 26.72 -29.88
C GLY A 93 -3.00 26.03 -28.57
N GLU A 94 -3.00 26.74 -27.43
CA GLU A 94 -2.76 26.17 -26.10
C GLU A 94 -4.00 26.23 -25.20
N GLN A 95 -5.12 26.73 -25.72
CA GLN A 95 -6.35 26.98 -24.98
C GLN A 95 -7.01 25.69 -24.48
N ARG A 96 -6.64 25.28 -23.26
CA ARG A 96 -7.18 24.11 -22.58
C ARG A 96 -7.52 24.40 -21.12
N CYS A 97 -8.50 23.68 -20.58
CA CYS A 97 -8.91 23.77 -19.18
C CYS A 97 -9.02 22.36 -18.62
N LEU A 98 -8.28 22.09 -17.54
CA LEU A 98 -8.35 20.84 -16.80
C LEU A 98 -9.43 20.91 -15.72
N LEU A 99 -10.21 19.86 -15.60
CA LEU A 99 -11.30 19.70 -14.66
C LEU A 99 -11.05 18.48 -13.78
N ARG A 100 -11.18 18.65 -12.47
CA ARG A 100 -11.28 17.53 -11.54
C ARG A 100 -12.74 17.10 -11.43
N GLY A 101 -13.00 15.82 -11.64
CA GLY A 101 -14.35 15.27 -11.61
C GLY A 101 -14.37 13.83 -11.13
N GLY A 102 -15.36 13.08 -11.62
CA GLY A 102 -15.59 11.69 -11.27
C GLY A 102 -16.93 11.47 -10.59
N TRP A 103 -17.04 10.34 -9.90
CA TRP A 103 -18.24 9.89 -9.23
C TRP A 103 -17.95 9.42 -7.81
N GLN A 104 -18.97 8.93 -7.10
CA GLN A 104 -18.80 8.52 -5.71
C GLN A 104 -17.73 7.43 -5.60
N GLY A 105 -16.68 7.71 -4.83
CA GLY A 105 -15.56 6.79 -4.62
C GLY A 105 -14.53 6.74 -5.76
N HIS A 106 -14.66 7.55 -6.81
CA HIS A 106 -13.76 7.47 -7.97
C HIS A 106 -13.51 8.86 -8.59
N ALA A 107 -12.25 9.29 -8.64
CA ALA A 107 -11.85 10.57 -9.21
C ALA A 107 -11.20 10.40 -10.59
N ILE A 108 -11.64 11.22 -11.54
CA ILE A 108 -11.07 11.26 -12.90
C ILE A 108 -10.76 12.71 -13.27
N MET A 109 -10.04 12.88 -14.38
CA MET A 109 -9.77 14.21 -14.94
C MET A 109 -10.48 14.38 -16.27
N TYR A 110 -11.04 15.56 -16.49
CA TYR A 110 -11.52 15.97 -17.80
C TYR A 110 -10.68 17.11 -18.35
N GLU A 111 -10.53 17.18 -19.67
CA GLU A 111 -9.93 18.33 -20.34
C GLU A 111 -10.90 18.86 -21.38
N ILE A 112 -11.03 20.19 -21.42
CA ILE A 112 -11.68 20.91 -22.52
C ILE A 112 -10.58 21.65 -23.28
N GLU A 113 -10.45 21.42 -24.58
CA GLU A 113 -9.48 22.09 -25.45
C GLU A 113 -10.20 22.80 -26.60
N LYS A 114 -9.82 24.04 -26.92
CA LYS A 114 -10.32 24.73 -28.12
C LYS A 114 -9.44 24.37 -29.32
N GLN A 115 -10.06 23.84 -30.36
CA GLN A 115 -9.40 23.39 -31.57
C GLN A 115 -9.23 24.54 -32.57
N ALA A 116 -8.31 24.38 -33.53
CA ALA A 116 -8.01 25.40 -34.55
C ALA A 116 -9.22 25.74 -35.45
N ASN A 117 -10.17 24.82 -35.61
CA ASN A 117 -11.41 25.03 -36.37
C ASN A 117 -12.48 25.80 -35.58
N GLY A 118 -12.16 26.31 -34.38
CA GLY A 118 -13.09 27.04 -33.51
C GLY A 118 -14.05 26.17 -32.71
N LYS A 119 -14.01 24.84 -32.89
CA LYS A 119 -14.75 23.87 -32.08
C LYS A 119 -13.94 23.44 -30.86
N TYR A 120 -14.46 22.49 -30.10
CA TYR A 120 -13.86 22.01 -28.87
C TYR A 120 -13.63 20.50 -28.89
N ALA A 121 -12.63 20.05 -28.12
CA ALA A 121 -12.45 18.67 -27.72
C ALA A 121 -12.76 18.51 -26.22
N PHE A 122 -13.37 17.38 -25.85
CA PHE A 122 -13.58 16.94 -24.49
C PHE A 122 -12.87 15.60 -24.29
N ARG A 123 -11.95 15.55 -23.32
CA ARG A 123 -11.18 14.34 -23.00
C ARG A 123 -11.46 13.87 -21.58
N ILE A 124 -11.47 12.57 -21.38
CA ILE A 124 -11.57 11.92 -20.07
C ILE A 124 -10.31 11.11 -19.86
N TYR A 125 -9.56 11.41 -18.81
CA TYR A 125 -8.41 10.65 -18.36
C TYR A 125 -8.81 9.78 -17.18
N ASN A 126 -8.68 8.46 -17.34
CA ASN A 126 -9.06 7.47 -16.35
C ASN A 126 -8.34 6.15 -16.61
N GLU A 127 -7.75 5.56 -15.57
CA GLU A 127 -7.12 4.23 -15.64
C GLU A 127 -7.71 3.23 -14.63
N GLY A 128 -8.71 3.64 -13.83
CA GLY A 128 -9.36 2.78 -12.85
C GLY A 128 -10.74 2.30 -13.28
N GLN A 129 -11.73 2.29 -12.38
CA GLN A 129 -13.10 1.89 -12.71
C GLN A 129 -13.63 2.69 -13.91
N GLY A 130 -14.23 2.02 -14.89
CA GLY A 130 -14.71 2.63 -16.14
C GLY A 130 -13.69 2.61 -17.29
N ILE A 131 -12.46 2.12 -17.06
CA ILE A 131 -11.47 1.95 -18.13
C ILE A 131 -11.95 0.95 -19.21
N GLU A 132 -12.89 0.06 -18.89
CA GLU A 132 -13.49 -0.86 -19.84
C GLU A 132 -14.25 -0.18 -20.98
N PHE A 133 -14.62 1.10 -20.83
CA PHE A 133 -15.23 1.92 -21.88
C PHE A 133 -14.21 2.59 -22.81
N HIS A 134 -12.91 2.50 -22.48
CA HIS A 134 -11.84 3.06 -23.27
C HIS A 134 -11.47 2.09 -24.41
N ASP A 135 -10.84 2.63 -25.46
CA ASP A 135 -10.32 1.79 -26.55
C ASP A 135 -9.28 0.80 -25.96
N SER A 136 -9.33 -0.46 -26.39
CA SER A 136 -8.46 -1.51 -25.87
C SER A 136 -7.70 -2.23 -26.97
N LYS A 137 -6.57 -2.83 -26.59
CA LYS A 137 -5.79 -3.72 -27.45
C LYS A 137 -5.20 -4.87 -26.63
N THR A 138 -5.14 -6.05 -27.21
CA THR A 138 -4.50 -7.21 -26.58
C THR A 138 -3.02 -7.23 -26.94
N VAL A 139 -2.15 -7.28 -25.94
CA VAL A 139 -0.69 -7.40 -26.08
C VAL A 139 -0.24 -8.67 -25.35
N GLY A 140 0.09 -9.72 -26.10
CA GLY A 140 0.31 -11.05 -25.50
C GLY A 140 -0.97 -11.60 -24.88
N TYR A 141 -0.96 -11.86 -23.57
CA TYR A 141 -2.12 -12.34 -22.81
C TYR A 141 -2.84 -11.24 -22.02
N GLU A 142 -2.39 -9.98 -22.14
CA GLU A 142 -2.95 -8.87 -21.39
C GLU A 142 -3.78 -7.95 -22.29
N THR A 143 -4.99 -7.60 -21.83
CA THR A 143 -5.76 -6.50 -22.41
C THR A 143 -5.27 -5.19 -21.80
N LYS A 144 -4.82 -4.29 -22.67
CA LYS A 144 -4.42 -2.94 -22.31
C LYS A 144 -5.44 -1.95 -22.86
N TYR A 145 -5.61 -0.84 -22.16
CA TYR A 145 -6.61 0.18 -22.48
C TYR A 145 -5.95 1.53 -22.67
N ALA A 146 -6.46 2.34 -23.56
CA ALA A 146 -6.04 3.72 -23.69
C ALA A 146 -6.39 4.47 -22.40
N GLY A 147 -5.45 5.22 -21.81
CA GLY A 147 -5.72 6.02 -20.60
C GLY A 147 -6.66 7.22 -20.82
N CYS A 148 -7.13 7.44 -22.06
CA CYS A 148 -7.93 8.60 -22.45
C CYS A 148 -9.06 8.24 -23.44
N ILE A 149 -10.27 8.74 -23.18
CA ILE A 149 -11.34 8.88 -24.19
C ILE A 149 -11.30 10.32 -24.70
N ALA A 150 -11.26 10.52 -26.02
CA ALA A 150 -11.28 11.85 -26.62
C ALA A 150 -12.45 12.01 -27.60
N ILE A 151 -13.19 13.11 -27.47
CA ILE A 151 -14.30 13.49 -28.33
C ILE A 151 -13.98 14.87 -28.91
N ALA A 152 -13.81 14.97 -30.22
CA ALA A 152 -13.44 16.16 -30.96
C ALA A 152 -14.64 16.83 -31.64
N ASP A 153 -14.41 17.99 -32.24
CA ASP A 153 -15.35 18.69 -33.11
C ASP A 153 -16.69 19.03 -32.45
N ILE A 154 -16.66 19.28 -31.14
CA ILE A 154 -17.83 19.62 -30.34
C ILE A 154 -18.21 21.09 -30.56
N PRO A 155 -19.47 21.39 -30.94
CA PRO A 155 -19.97 22.76 -30.98
C PRO A 155 -19.96 23.41 -29.59
N GLU A 156 -19.49 24.66 -29.50
CA GLU A 156 -19.42 25.42 -28.23
C GLU A 156 -20.75 25.41 -27.45
N LYS A 157 -21.87 25.60 -28.17
CA LYS A 157 -23.21 25.65 -27.60
C LYS A 157 -23.64 24.36 -26.88
N LEU A 158 -23.08 23.22 -27.25
CA LEU A 158 -23.38 21.92 -26.64
C LEU A 158 -22.48 21.68 -25.44
N LEU A 159 -21.17 21.91 -25.58
CA LEU A 159 -20.21 21.73 -24.48
C LEU A 159 -20.49 22.64 -23.28
N PHE A 160 -20.91 23.88 -23.54
CA PHE A 160 -21.22 24.86 -22.49
C PHE A 160 -22.72 24.96 -22.18
N ARG A 161 -23.50 23.96 -22.60
CA ARG A 161 -24.92 23.86 -22.23
C ARG A 161 -25.05 23.65 -20.72
N ARG A 162 -26.02 24.33 -20.11
CA ARG A 162 -26.28 24.24 -18.67
C ARG A 162 -26.51 22.79 -18.23
N SER A 163 -27.28 22.01 -18.99
CA SER A 163 -27.59 20.61 -18.65
C SER A 163 -26.34 19.74 -18.60
N PHE A 164 -25.45 19.84 -19.61
CA PHE A 164 -24.23 19.05 -19.68
C PHE A 164 -23.34 19.31 -18.47
N LEU A 165 -23.06 20.59 -18.18
CA LEU A 165 -22.24 20.95 -17.03
C LEU A 165 -22.90 20.56 -15.70
N SER A 166 -24.22 20.73 -15.57
CA SER A 166 -24.95 20.27 -14.37
C SER A 166 -24.85 18.75 -14.19
N ASN A 167 -25.05 17.97 -15.26
CA ASN A 167 -24.94 16.51 -15.23
C ASN A 167 -23.51 16.09 -14.85
N LEU A 168 -22.49 16.76 -15.42
CA LEU A 168 -21.09 16.50 -15.10
C LEU A 168 -20.75 16.78 -13.63
N GLN A 169 -21.32 17.84 -13.03
CA GLN A 169 -21.16 18.14 -11.59
C GLN A 169 -21.88 17.10 -10.71
N SER A 170 -23.10 16.72 -11.12
CA SER A 170 -23.93 15.75 -10.39
C SER A 170 -23.34 14.34 -10.36
N LEU A 171 -22.46 13.96 -11.30
CA LEU A 171 -21.80 12.65 -11.27
C LEU A 171 -21.10 12.38 -9.93
N SER A 172 -20.55 13.41 -9.27
CA SER A 172 -19.82 13.29 -8.01
C SER A 172 -20.64 12.67 -6.87
N THR A 173 -21.97 12.67 -6.97
CA THR A 173 -22.89 12.11 -5.97
C THR A 173 -23.50 10.78 -6.40
N VAL A 174 -23.04 10.19 -7.52
CA VAL A 174 -23.64 8.98 -8.10
C VAL A 174 -22.70 7.79 -7.91
N GLU A 175 -23.22 6.67 -7.46
CA GLU A 175 -22.49 5.40 -7.50
C GLU A 175 -22.45 4.84 -8.92
N LYS A 176 -21.33 4.22 -9.31
CA LYS A 176 -21.13 3.65 -10.65
C LYS A 176 -21.38 4.67 -11.78
N GLY A 177 -20.92 5.90 -11.58
CA GLY A 177 -21.14 7.01 -12.51
C GLY A 177 -20.53 6.82 -13.90
N GLN A 178 -19.65 5.83 -14.12
CA GLN A 178 -19.08 5.55 -15.44
C GLN A 178 -20.13 5.21 -16.50
N ASN A 179 -21.19 4.49 -16.12
CA ASN A 179 -22.25 4.10 -17.05
C ASN A 179 -23.05 5.32 -17.51
N ILE A 180 -23.38 6.23 -16.57
CA ILE A 180 -24.11 7.46 -16.86
C ILE A 180 -23.22 8.42 -17.66
N LEU A 181 -21.94 8.53 -17.30
CA LEU A 181 -20.99 9.36 -18.03
C LEU A 181 -20.94 8.93 -19.51
N VAL A 182 -20.65 7.66 -19.78
CA VAL A 182 -20.45 7.16 -21.14
C VAL A 182 -21.76 6.97 -21.90
N GLY A 183 -22.79 6.45 -21.23
CA GLY A 183 -24.08 6.10 -21.84
C GLY A 183 -25.04 7.28 -22.02
N ASP A 184 -25.02 8.25 -21.10
CA ASP A 184 -26.03 9.31 -21.07
C ASP A 184 -25.42 10.70 -21.32
N ILE A 185 -24.30 11.03 -20.68
CA ILE A 185 -23.73 12.39 -20.70
C ILE A 185 -22.90 12.64 -21.97
N LEU A 186 -21.99 11.73 -22.34
CA LEU A 186 -21.12 11.91 -23.51
C LEU A 186 -21.88 11.99 -24.85
N PRO A 187 -23.00 11.27 -25.06
CA PRO A 187 -23.81 11.45 -26.27
C PRO A 187 -24.42 12.86 -26.40
N GLU A 188 -24.56 13.63 -25.31
CA GLU A 188 -25.17 14.97 -25.34
C GLU A 188 -24.35 16.03 -26.10
N ILE A 189 -23.02 15.83 -26.24
CA ILE A 189 -22.12 16.85 -26.81
C ILE A 189 -21.91 16.73 -28.33
N ASP A 190 -22.49 15.71 -28.98
CA ASP A 190 -22.53 15.55 -30.46
C ASP A 190 -21.16 15.80 -31.14
N GLY A 191 -20.11 15.22 -30.58
CA GLY A 191 -18.76 15.27 -31.12
C GLY A 191 -18.35 13.95 -31.79
N THR A 192 -17.18 13.95 -32.40
CA THR A 192 -16.61 12.75 -33.04
C THR A 192 -15.61 12.10 -32.09
N LYS A 193 -15.80 10.83 -31.73
CA LYS A 193 -14.80 10.09 -30.95
C LYS A 193 -13.50 10.01 -31.76
N GLU A 194 -12.41 10.57 -31.23
CA GLU A 194 -11.09 10.46 -31.84
C GLU A 194 -10.64 9.00 -31.75
N LYS A 195 -10.10 8.47 -32.85
CA LYS A 195 -9.45 7.16 -32.81
C LYS A 195 -8.13 7.32 -32.07
N VAL A 196 -7.94 6.55 -31.01
CA VAL A 196 -6.63 6.45 -30.36
C VAL A 196 -5.68 5.82 -31.37
N ASP A 197 -4.61 6.53 -31.75
CA ASP A 197 -3.59 5.93 -32.60
C ASP A 197 -3.01 4.70 -31.87
N PRO A 198 -3.05 3.50 -32.45
CA PRO A 198 -2.61 2.27 -31.78
C PRO A 198 -1.12 2.27 -31.43
N ASN A 199 -0.35 3.14 -32.08
CA ASN A 199 1.07 3.39 -31.81
C ASN A 199 1.28 4.40 -30.67
N ILE A 200 0.21 5.08 -30.22
CA ILE A 200 0.24 5.90 -29.02
C ILE A 200 0.63 5.01 -27.84
N ARG A 201 1.66 5.45 -27.14
CA ARG A 201 2.44 4.72 -26.14
C ARG A 201 1.70 4.42 -24.83
N TYR A 202 0.39 4.71 -24.76
CA TYR A 202 -0.38 4.82 -23.51
C TYR A 202 -1.53 3.82 -23.42
N PHE A 203 -1.35 2.64 -24.00
CA PHE A 203 -2.16 1.49 -23.63
C PHE A 203 -1.61 0.92 -22.33
N VAL A 204 -2.32 1.14 -21.25
CA VAL A 204 -1.96 0.78 -19.88
C VAL A 204 -2.77 -0.42 -19.40
N SER A 205 -2.24 -1.12 -18.41
CA SER A 205 -3.03 -2.13 -17.70
C SER A 205 -4.01 -1.42 -16.76
N PRO A 206 -5.25 -1.94 -16.59
CA PRO A 206 -6.19 -1.39 -15.63
C PRO A 206 -5.58 -1.29 -14.22
N GLN A 207 -5.82 -0.15 -13.55
CA GLN A 207 -5.49 -0.01 -12.14
C GLN A 207 -6.34 -0.99 -11.33
N ARG A 208 -5.69 -1.87 -10.58
CA ARG A 208 -6.37 -2.91 -9.76
C ARG A 208 -6.72 -2.44 -8.35
N GLY A 209 -6.08 -1.37 -7.87
CA GLY A 209 -6.31 -0.82 -6.54
C GLY A 209 -5.67 0.55 -6.36
N GLY A 210 -6.00 1.21 -5.25
CA GLY A 210 -5.52 2.56 -4.93
C GLY A 210 -6.42 3.67 -5.48
N SER A 211 -5.94 4.92 -5.36
CA SER A 211 -6.67 6.09 -5.87
C SER A 211 -6.39 6.29 -7.35
N CYS A 212 -7.45 6.34 -8.16
CA CYS A 212 -7.42 6.67 -9.59
C CYS A 212 -7.06 8.12 -9.89
N THR A 213 -7.02 8.99 -8.87
CA THR A 213 -6.75 10.41 -9.06
C THR A 213 -5.35 10.65 -9.65
N TYR A 214 -4.32 9.98 -9.11
CA TYR A 214 -2.95 10.12 -9.60
C TYR A 214 -2.80 9.51 -10.99
N ARG A 215 -3.34 8.32 -11.24
CA ARG A 215 -3.28 7.67 -12.56
C ARG A 215 -3.96 8.51 -13.64
N SER A 216 -5.11 9.12 -13.32
CA SER A 216 -5.78 10.06 -14.23
C SER A 216 -4.94 11.31 -14.51
N PHE A 217 -4.24 11.82 -13.49
CA PHE A 217 -3.30 12.93 -13.65
C PHE A 217 -2.08 12.54 -14.50
N ASP A 218 -1.51 11.37 -14.25
CA ASP A 218 -0.37 10.87 -15.00
C ASP A 218 -0.73 10.62 -16.47
N ALA A 219 -1.90 10.04 -16.75
CA ALA A 219 -2.45 9.91 -18.09
C ALA A 219 -2.60 11.26 -18.80
N PHE A 220 -3.06 12.30 -18.10
CA PHE A 220 -3.11 13.67 -18.62
C PHE A 220 -1.72 14.21 -18.95
N MET A 221 -0.75 14.07 -18.05
CA MET A 221 0.63 14.53 -18.27
C MET A 221 1.30 13.80 -19.44
N ALA A 222 1.09 12.49 -19.53
CA ALA A 222 1.59 11.61 -20.58
C ALA A 222 1.02 11.98 -21.95
N HIS A 223 -0.28 12.29 -22.03
CA HIS A 223 -0.93 12.78 -23.23
C HIS A 223 -0.45 14.18 -23.63
N SER A 224 -0.22 15.04 -22.64
CA SER A 224 0.10 16.45 -22.84
C SER A 224 1.52 16.71 -23.30
N MET A 225 2.45 15.77 -23.16
CA MET A 225 3.88 15.98 -23.43
C MET A 225 4.45 15.01 -24.47
N PRO A 226 5.46 15.42 -25.25
CA PRO A 226 6.30 14.46 -25.95
C PRO A 226 6.93 13.50 -24.95
N GLU A 227 7.04 12.22 -25.31
CA GLU A 227 7.45 11.19 -24.37
C GLU A 227 8.80 11.45 -23.67
N LYS A 228 9.79 12.01 -24.39
CA LYS A 228 11.09 12.35 -23.78
C LYS A 228 10.91 13.40 -22.67
N GLU A 229 10.07 14.40 -22.92
CA GLU A 229 9.73 15.42 -21.92
C GLU A 229 8.91 14.83 -20.78
N TYR A 230 7.93 13.99 -21.07
CA TYR A 230 7.14 13.29 -20.06
C TYR A 230 8.01 12.43 -19.14
N LYS A 231 8.92 11.61 -19.69
CA LYS A 231 9.85 10.80 -18.89
C LYS A 231 10.73 11.65 -17.97
N HIS A 232 11.21 12.78 -18.49
CA HIS A 232 12.00 13.71 -17.71
C HIS A 232 11.17 14.38 -16.61
N TYR A 233 9.98 14.85 -16.93
CA TYR A 233 9.00 15.39 -15.99
C TYR A 233 8.67 14.37 -14.89
N HIS A 234 8.33 13.15 -15.27
CA HIS A 234 7.97 12.07 -14.35
C HIS A 234 9.14 11.69 -13.43
N PHE A 235 10.38 11.76 -13.92
CA PHE A 235 11.57 11.61 -13.08
C PHE A 235 11.66 12.71 -12.01
N ILE A 236 11.53 13.98 -12.41
CA ILE A 236 11.56 15.13 -11.47
C ILE A 236 10.41 15.02 -10.48
N PHE A 237 9.24 14.63 -10.95
CA PHE A 237 8.05 14.43 -10.15
C PHE A 237 8.29 13.41 -9.03
N ASN A 238 8.80 12.23 -9.37
CA ASN A 238 9.14 11.21 -8.37
C ASN A 238 10.20 11.69 -7.38
N MET A 239 11.21 12.43 -7.86
CA MET A 239 12.24 13.01 -6.99
C MET A 239 11.66 13.99 -5.98
N ARG A 240 10.74 14.87 -6.39
CA ARG A 240 10.09 15.81 -5.49
C ARG A 240 9.13 15.14 -4.52
N MET A 241 8.45 14.09 -4.96
CA MET A 241 7.63 13.25 -4.07
C MET A 241 8.48 12.60 -2.98
N MET A 242 9.68 12.13 -3.34
CA MET A 242 10.64 11.62 -2.36
C MET A 242 11.10 12.70 -1.38
N ASP A 243 11.31 13.93 -1.85
CA ASP A 243 11.68 15.06 -0.97
C ASP A 243 10.59 15.44 0.01
N GLU A 244 9.33 15.44 -0.44
CA GLU A 244 8.19 15.76 0.43
C GLU A 244 7.97 14.68 1.50
N TYR A 245 8.24 13.42 1.16
CA TYR A 245 7.89 12.29 2.02
C TYR A 245 9.01 11.83 2.95
N LEU A 246 10.28 12.08 2.62
CA LEU A 246 11.41 11.62 3.43
C LEU A 246 11.36 12.12 4.88
N PRO A 247 11.04 13.41 5.15
CA PRO A 247 10.92 13.91 6.52
C PRO A 247 9.80 13.22 7.32
N GLN A 248 8.75 12.76 6.65
CA GLN A 248 7.62 12.09 7.29
C GLN A 248 8.01 10.67 7.69
N LEU A 249 8.63 9.92 6.77
CA LEU A 249 9.18 8.60 7.05
C LEU A 249 10.22 8.66 8.17
N GLN A 250 11.10 9.66 8.16
CA GLN A 250 12.05 9.89 9.24
C GLN A 250 11.34 10.14 10.57
N SER A 251 10.31 10.99 10.59
CA SER A 251 9.53 11.25 11.81
C SER A 251 8.84 9.99 12.35
N VAL A 252 8.40 9.08 11.47
CA VAL A 252 7.82 7.79 11.87
C VAL A 252 8.91 6.88 12.45
N ALA A 253 10.01 6.71 11.71
CA ALA A 253 11.15 5.87 12.10
C ALA A 253 11.89 6.38 13.34
N ASP A 254 11.73 7.65 13.72
CA ASP A 254 12.33 8.24 14.93
C ASP A 254 11.45 8.04 16.18
N ARG A 255 10.17 7.70 16.01
CA ARG A 255 9.19 7.63 17.11
C ARG A 255 8.93 6.17 17.52
N PRO A 256 9.17 5.77 18.79
CA PRO A 256 8.88 4.42 19.23
C PRO A 256 7.42 4.03 18.98
N ILE A 257 7.19 2.78 18.60
CA ILE A 257 5.84 2.22 18.46
C ILE A 257 5.29 1.93 19.87
N THR A 258 4.08 2.40 20.15
CA THR A 258 3.51 2.34 21.51
C THR A 258 2.18 1.57 21.61
N SER A 259 1.56 1.25 20.47
CA SER A 259 0.29 0.51 20.42
C SER A 259 0.25 -0.49 19.27
N ASP A 260 -0.67 -1.46 19.36
CA ASP A 260 -0.87 -2.46 18.30
C ASP A 260 -1.36 -1.80 17.00
N ASP A 261 -2.19 -0.76 17.09
CA ASP A 261 -2.67 0.00 15.93
C ASP A 261 -1.50 0.69 15.21
N GLU A 262 -0.60 1.34 15.96
CA GLU A 262 0.61 1.96 15.40
C GLU A 262 1.55 0.92 14.77
N TYR A 263 1.66 -0.26 15.38
CA TYR A 263 2.45 -1.37 14.85
C TYR A 263 1.91 -1.86 13.49
N GLN A 264 0.59 -2.05 13.37
CA GLN A 264 -0.04 -2.45 12.11
C GLN A 264 0.16 -1.40 11.01
N ASP A 265 0.02 -0.11 11.35
CA ASP A 265 0.28 1.00 10.43
C ASP A 265 1.75 1.00 9.95
N CYS A 266 2.71 0.81 10.86
CA CYS A 266 4.14 0.79 10.54
C CYS A 266 4.52 -0.39 9.63
N ILE A 267 3.95 -1.58 9.84
CA ILE A 267 4.18 -2.74 8.96
C ILE A 267 3.66 -2.46 7.56
N LEU A 268 2.43 -1.93 7.46
CA LEU A 268 1.83 -1.60 6.18
C LEU A 268 2.68 -0.54 5.45
N GLU A 269 3.11 0.49 6.17
CA GLU A 269 3.98 1.55 5.64
C GLU A 269 5.32 1.00 5.14
N LEU A 270 6.01 0.20 5.96
CA LEU A 270 7.29 -0.44 5.59
C LEU A 270 7.15 -1.24 4.28
N GLY A 271 6.11 -2.08 4.16
CA GLY A 271 5.89 -2.90 2.98
C GLY A 271 5.53 -2.11 1.72
N LEU A 272 4.80 -0.99 1.85
CA LEU A 272 4.43 -0.13 0.73
C LEU A 272 5.59 0.75 0.26
N VAL A 273 6.30 1.38 1.20
CA VAL A 273 7.38 2.31 0.90
C VAL A 273 8.60 1.56 0.37
N THR A 274 8.93 0.38 0.91
CA THR A 274 10.04 -0.46 0.40
C THR A 274 9.85 -0.79 -1.08
N ARG A 275 8.68 -1.31 -1.46
CA ARG A 275 8.36 -1.60 -2.88
C ARG A 275 8.46 -0.34 -3.77
N SER A 276 8.06 0.80 -3.24
CA SER A 276 8.11 2.10 -3.93
C SER A 276 9.52 2.57 -4.21
N VAL A 277 10.40 2.45 -3.22
CA VAL A 277 11.81 2.79 -3.34
C VAL A 277 12.52 1.84 -4.29
N GLU A 278 12.25 0.53 -4.20
CA GLU A 278 12.81 -0.47 -5.11
C GLU A 278 12.40 -0.23 -6.57
N ASP A 279 11.12 0.01 -6.83
CA ASP A 279 10.62 0.26 -8.19
C ASP A 279 11.13 1.59 -8.75
N PHE A 280 11.32 2.61 -7.90
CA PHE A 280 11.99 3.82 -8.31
C PHE A 280 13.49 3.58 -8.60
N ALA A 281 14.19 2.81 -7.76
CA ALA A 281 15.61 2.47 -7.97
C ALA A 281 15.84 1.74 -9.30
N LYS A 282 14.99 0.76 -9.63
CA LYS A 282 15.00 0.08 -10.94
C LYS A 282 14.83 1.09 -12.09
N ARG A 283 13.86 2.00 -11.97
CA ARG A 283 13.57 3.05 -12.96
C ARG A 283 14.74 4.03 -13.12
N VAL A 284 15.39 4.46 -12.03
CA VAL A 284 16.59 5.31 -12.06
C VAL A 284 17.72 4.62 -12.84
N GLY A 285 17.91 3.32 -12.65
CA GLY A 285 18.86 2.52 -13.45
C GLY A 285 18.57 2.56 -14.95
N GLY A 286 17.30 2.37 -15.33
CA GLY A 286 16.88 2.40 -16.73
C GLY A 286 16.91 3.78 -17.40
N MET A 287 16.86 4.86 -16.62
CA MET A 287 16.81 6.24 -17.12
C MET A 287 18.18 6.93 -17.22
N ALA A 288 19.28 6.25 -16.87
CA ALA A 288 20.62 6.83 -16.89
C ALA A 288 21.06 7.38 -18.27
N GLY A 289 20.45 6.92 -19.37
CA GLY A 289 20.68 7.42 -20.73
C GLY A 289 19.78 8.60 -21.15
N SER A 290 18.68 8.86 -20.44
CA SER A 290 17.67 9.86 -20.82
C SER A 290 17.59 11.07 -19.87
N VAL A 291 18.25 11.00 -18.72
CA VAL A 291 18.20 12.02 -17.66
C VAL A 291 19.64 12.51 -17.35
N PRO A 292 19.85 13.81 -17.05
CA PRO A 292 21.18 14.32 -16.68
C PRO A 292 21.83 13.54 -15.53
N LYS A 293 23.13 13.23 -15.66
CA LYS A 293 23.90 12.48 -14.64
C LYS A 293 23.80 13.04 -13.21
N PRO A 294 23.83 14.38 -12.97
CA PRO A 294 23.67 14.92 -11.63
C PRO A 294 22.32 14.57 -10.99
N MET A 295 21.25 14.51 -11.78
CA MET A 295 19.92 14.14 -11.27
C MET A 295 19.84 12.66 -10.92
N VAL A 296 20.48 11.79 -11.70
CA VAL A 296 20.60 10.36 -11.40
C VAL A 296 21.41 10.14 -10.11
N ALA A 297 22.49 10.90 -9.90
CA ALA A 297 23.27 10.86 -8.67
C ALA A 297 22.42 11.29 -7.46
N GLY A 298 21.73 12.43 -7.55
CA GLY A 298 20.82 12.90 -6.50
C GLY A 298 19.69 11.90 -6.21
N ALA A 299 19.18 11.19 -7.22
CA ALA A 299 18.18 10.15 -7.02
C ALA A 299 18.73 8.96 -6.22
N ARG A 300 19.96 8.53 -6.52
CA ARG A 300 20.63 7.45 -5.77
C ARG A 300 20.87 7.85 -4.31
N GLU A 301 21.30 9.08 -4.06
CA GLU A 301 21.48 9.59 -2.70
C GLU A 301 20.16 9.57 -1.93
N LYS A 302 19.04 9.99 -2.54
CA LYS A 302 17.72 9.91 -1.92
C LYS A 302 17.29 8.47 -1.66
N ILE A 303 17.49 7.56 -2.61
CA ILE A 303 17.19 6.12 -2.42
C ILE A 303 17.92 5.57 -1.19
N VAL A 304 19.23 5.84 -1.06
CA VAL A 304 20.02 5.41 0.09
C VAL A 304 19.50 6.02 1.40
N ALA A 305 19.10 7.30 1.39
CA ALA A 305 18.51 7.94 2.57
C ALA A 305 17.19 7.28 2.98
N TYR A 306 16.35 6.91 2.01
CA TYR A 306 15.11 6.17 2.25
C TYR A 306 15.36 4.77 2.83
N GLU A 307 16.27 4.01 2.24
CA GLU A 307 16.64 2.67 2.71
C GLU A 307 17.12 2.72 4.17
N ALA A 308 17.89 3.75 4.54
CA ALA A 308 18.32 3.95 5.92
C ALA A 308 17.14 4.20 6.89
N GLN A 309 16.14 5.00 6.50
CA GLN A 309 14.96 5.24 7.33
C GLN A 309 14.04 4.00 7.41
N LEU A 310 13.87 3.26 6.31
CA LEU A 310 13.11 2.02 6.30
C LEU A 310 13.73 0.97 7.23
N LYS A 311 15.05 0.83 7.20
CA LYS A 311 15.78 -0.05 8.12
C LYS A 311 15.60 0.37 9.58
N LYS A 312 15.55 1.67 9.86
CA LYS A 312 15.28 2.17 11.21
C LYS A 312 13.86 1.83 11.66
N LEU A 313 12.86 2.01 10.79
CA LEU A 313 11.48 1.63 11.07
C LEU A 313 11.34 0.12 11.31
N GLU A 314 12.03 -0.70 10.51
CA GLU A 314 12.09 -2.16 10.69
C GLU A 314 12.61 -2.54 12.08
N PHE A 315 13.67 -1.89 12.57
CA PHE A 315 14.16 -2.12 13.93
C PHE A 315 13.13 -1.78 15.01
N GLN A 316 12.35 -0.70 14.84
CA GLN A 316 11.30 -0.35 15.79
C GLN A 316 10.18 -1.38 15.83
N ILE A 317 9.79 -1.91 14.67
CA ILE A 317 8.80 -3.00 14.54
C ILE A 317 9.30 -4.23 15.30
N VAL A 318 10.55 -4.64 15.06
CA VAL A 318 11.17 -5.79 15.74
C VAL A 318 11.25 -5.58 17.25
N ASP A 319 11.61 -4.39 17.71
CA ASP A 319 11.70 -4.09 19.15
C ASP A 319 10.33 -4.10 19.83
N TYR A 320 9.29 -3.60 19.15
CA TYR A 320 7.90 -3.67 19.64
C TYR A 320 7.43 -5.12 19.75
N GLU A 321 7.68 -5.95 18.74
CA GLU A 321 7.34 -7.38 18.76
C GLU A 321 7.99 -8.11 19.93
N LYS A 322 9.29 -7.87 20.18
CA LYS A 322 10.00 -8.43 21.33
C LYS A 322 9.34 -8.04 22.65
N GLY A 323 8.96 -6.77 22.80
CA GLY A 323 8.25 -6.28 23.98
C GLY A 323 6.91 -6.98 24.19
N ARG A 324 6.12 -7.13 23.11
CA ARG A 324 4.83 -7.82 23.13
C ARG A 324 4.98 -9.31 23.49
N HIS A 325 5.99 -9.98 22.94
CA HIS A 325 6.29 -11.37 23.27
C HIS A 325 6.73 -11.54 24.74
N ALA A 326 7.57 -10.64 25.25
CA ALA A 326 7.99 -10.68 26.66
C ALA A 326 6.80 -10.53 27.61
N GLN A 327 5.89 -9.60 27.35
CA GLN A 327 4.66 -9.43 28.13
C GLN A 327 3.75 -10.68 28.07
N GLY A 328 3.65 -11.30 26.90
CA GLY A 328 2.91 -12.56 26.73
C GLY A 328 3.50 -13.70 27.56
N LEU A 329 4.83 -13.82 27.58
CA LEU A 329 5.53 -14.82 28.41
C LEU A 329 5.35 -14.55 29.91
N GLU A 330 5.42 -13.31 30.34
CA GLU A 330 5.17 -12.93 31.74
C GLU A 330 3.72 -13.24 32.16
N ALA A 331 2.74 -12.95 31.30
CA ALA A 331 1.34 -13.27 31.55
C ALA A 331 1.10 -14.78 31.65
N LEU A 332 1.72 -15.57 30.77
CA LEU A 332 1.65 -17.03 30.82
C LEU A 332 2.32 -17.59 32.09
N SER A 333 3.48 -17.05 32.48
CA SER A 333 4.18 -17.43 33.71
C SER A 333 3.33 -17.14 34.97
N ALA A 334 2.67 -15.97 35.01
CA ALA A 334 1.77 -15.60 36.09
C ALA A 334 0.54 -16.53 36.17
N GLN A 335 -0.04 -16.90 35.02
CA GLN A 335 -1.14 -17.87 34.96
C GLN A 335 -0.70 -19.28 35.38
N ALA A 336 0.49 -19.73 34.96
CA ALA A 336 1.02 -21.03 35.38
C ALA A 336 1.20 -21.12 36.91
N THR A 337 1.69 -20.04 37.52
CA THR A 337 1.89 -19.94 38.98
C THR A 337 0.55 -19.97 39.75
N SER A 338 -0.52 -19.38 39.20
CA SER A 338 -1.84 -19.39 39.87
C SER A 338 -2.51 -20.77 39.83
N VAL A 339 -2.30 -21.56 38.77
CA VAL A 339 -2.83 -22.92 38.63
C VAL A 339 -2.18 -23.89 39.62
N GLU A 340 -0.89 -23.73 39.94
CA GLU A 340 -0.22 -24.56 40.97
C GLU A 340 -0.74 -24.28 42.38
N MET A 341 -1.05 -23.01 42.70
CA MET A 341 -1.56 -22.65 44.04
C MET A 341 -3.04 -23.05 44.24
N GLY A 342 -3.86 -23.08 43.19
CA GLY A 342 -5.27 -23.49 43.27
C GLY A 342 -5.50 -25.00 43.44
N ARG A 343 -4.48 -25.84 43.20
CA ARG A 343 -4.57 -27.31 43.36
C ARG A 343 -4.04 -27.84 44.69
N ILE A 344 -3.57 -26.97 45.58
CA ILE A 344 -3.21 -27.31 46.97
C ILE A 344 -4.32 -26.83 47.90
N GLY A 345 -5.57 -27.18 47.55
CA GLY A 345 -6.73 -27.04 48.42
C GLY A 345 -6.93 -28.32 49.23
N SER A 346 -6.52 -28.27 50.49
CA SER A 346 -6.94 -29.13 51.62
C SER A 346 -6.90 -30.65 51.41
N ALA A 347 -5.72 -31.24 51.63
CA ALA A 347 -5.61 -32.60 52.17
C ALA A 347 -5.93 -32.56 53.68
N GLU A 348 -7.20 -32.34 54.04
CA GLU A 348 -7.70 -32.62 55.38
C GLU A 348 -8.86 -33.61 55.28
N MET A 349 -8.83 -34.61 56.15
CA MET A 349 -9.76 -35.75 56.30
C MET A 349 -9.51 -36.96 55.39
N PHE A 350 -8.60 -37.85 55.79
CA PHE A 350 -8.87 -39.31 55.85
C PHE A 350 -7.81 -39.99 56.73
N HIS A 351 -8.16 -40.30 57.98
CA HIS A 351 -7.43 -41.25 58.81
C HIS A 351 -7.89 -42.67 58.49
N GLY A 352 -7.03 -43.46 57.84
CA GLY A 352 -7.21 -44.90 57.68
C GLY A 352 -5.95 -45.54 57.08
N PRO A 353 -5.40 -46.63 57.66
CA PRO A 353 -4.20 -47.26 57.15
C PRO A 353 -4.59 -48.22 56.01
N ALA A 354 -4.33 -47.81 54.77
CA ALA A 354 -4.33 -48.70 53.62
C ALA A 354 -2.96 -48.64 52.91
N PRO A 355 -2.40 -49.77 52.48
CA PRO A 355 -1.08 -49.79 51.86
C PRO A 355 -1.21 -49.34 50.40
N LEU A 356 -0.86 -48.09 50.10
CA LEU A 356 -0.71 -47.64 48.73
C LEU A 356 0.69 -47.98 48.22
N ALA A 357 0.73 -49.12 47.52
CA ALA A 357 1.73 -49.39 46.51
C ALA A 357 1.76 -48.25 45.47
N GLY A 358 2.96 -47.78 45.17
CA GLY A 358 3.35 -47.19 43.89
C GLY A 358 2.45 -46.08 43.34
N ILE A 359 2.72 -44.84 43.74
CA ILE A 359 2.61 -43.74 42.78
C ILE A 359 3.72 -43.99 41.74
N LYS A 360 3.39 -44.74 40.69
CA LYS A 360 4.07 -44.60 39.42
C LYS A 360 3.73 -43.19 38.94
N VAL A 361 4.58 -42.23 39.30
CA VAL A 361 4.83 -41.12 38.40
C VAL A 361 5.19 -41.80 37.11
N SER A 362 4.31 -41.72 36.11
CA SER A 362 4.67 -42.06 34.76
C SER A 362 5.74 -41.06 34.36
N SER A 363 6.99 -41.35 34.71
CA SER A 363 8.14 -40.93 33.94
C SER A 363 7.96 -41.57 32.57
N ARG A 364 7.12 -40.95 31.74
CA ARG A 364 7.36 -41.03 30.31
C ARG A 364 8.76 -40.45 30.19
N LEU A 365 9.70 -41.36 30.01
CA LEU A 365 11.06 -41.05 29.61
C LEU A 365 10.89 -40.04 28.48
N VAL A 366 11.33 -38.81 28.72
CA VAL A 366 11.57 -37.84 27.64
C VAL A 366 12.36 -38.63 26.62
N SER A 367 11.81 -38.82 25.41
CA SER A 367 12.45 -39.72 24.46
C SER A 367 13.88 -39.26 24.23
N ASP A 368 14.81 -40.21 24.04
CA ASP A 368 16.21 -39.87 23.75
C ASP A 368 16.30 -38.90 22.55
N ASP A 369 15.32 -38.92 21.65
CA ASP A 369 15.15 -37.97 20.55
C ASP A 369 14.83 -36.54 21.00
N ILE A 370 13.99 -36.34 22.03
CA ILE A 370 13.68 -35.01 22.60
C ILE A 370 14.87 -34.48 23.41
N ILE A 371 15.56 -35.34 24.17
CA ILE A 371 16.78 -34.95 24.91
C ILE A 371 17.89 -34.56 23.93
N LYS A 372 18.07 -35.34 22.86
CA LYS A 372 19.01 -35.04 21.79
C LYS A 372 18.65 -33.73 21.08
N LEU A 373 17.38 -33.53 20.74
CA LEU A 373 16.89 -32.30 20.12
C LEU A 373 17.13 -31.07 20.99
N LEU A 374 16.91 -31.15 22.30
CA LEU A 374 17.23 -30.08 23.24
C LEU A 374 18.74 -29.81 23.32
N SER A 375 19.57 -30.86 23.29
CA SER A 375 21.03 -30.73 23.26
C SER A 375 21.54 -30.13 21.94
N ASP A 376 20.90 -30.45 20.82
CA ASP A 376 21.28 -29.96 19.49
C ASP A 376 20.84 -28.49 19.31
N ILE A 377 19.65 -28.11 19.80
CA ILE A 377 19.21 -26.71 19.91
C ILE A 377 20.19 -25.90 20.77
N GLU A 378 20.70 -26.45 21.87
CA GLU A 378 21.72 -25.80 22.72
C GLU A 378 23.06 -25.61 22.01
N LYS A 379 23.39 -26.44 21.01
CA LYS A 379 24.63 -26.37 20.21
C LYS A 379 24.52 -25.53 18.93
N LEU A 380 23.32 -25.08 18.53
CA LEU A 380 23.16 -24.12 17.44
C LEU A 380 23.94 -22.83 17.75
N ASP A 381 25.14 -22.70 17.20
CA ASP A 381 25.93 -21.46 17.21
C ASP A 381 25.45 -20.53 16.08
N GLN A 382 25.83 -19.25 16.11
CA GLN A 382 25.46 -18.23 15.10
C GLN A 382 25.93 -18.56 13.67
N THR A 383 26.60 -19.69 13.47
CA THR A 383 27.15 -20.19 12.20
C THR A 383 26.42 -21.41 11.64
N ALA A 384 25.36 -21.88 12.30
CA ALA A 384 24.66 -23.10 11.89
C ALA A 384 24.03 -22.98 10.49
N ASP A 385 24.27 -23.99 9.65
CA ASP A 385 23.57 -24.17 8.37
C ASP A 385 22.05 -24.29 8.64
N GLY A 386 21.24 -23.46 7.96
CA GLY A 386 19.79 -23.42 8.10
C GLY A 386 19.11 -24.77 7.81
N SER A 387 19.80 -25.69 7.13
CA SER A 387 19.34 -27.07 6.94
C SER A 387 19.17 -27.84 8.26
N SER A 388 20.08 -27.67 9.22
CA SER A 388 20.05 -28.33 10.54
C SER A 388 18.84 -27.90 11.35
N VAL A 389 18.56 -26.59 11.33
CA VAL A 389 17.43 -25.96 12.02
C VAL A 389 16.10 -26.51 11.49
N ILE A 390 15.94 -26.63 10.17
CA ILE A 390 14.72 -27.20 9.57
C ILE A 390 14.53 -28.66 9.94
N SER A 391 15.60 -29.47 9.94
CA SER A 391 15.50 -30.88 10.33
C SER A 391 15.09 -31.06 11.80
N GLU A 392 15.57 -30.19 12.69
CA GLU A 392 15.19 -30.17 14.10
C GLU A 392 13.73 -29.74 14.31
N ILE A 393 13.30 -28.69 13.60
CA ILE A 393 11.90 -28.23 13.59
C ILE A 393 10.96 -29.33 13.07
N ALA A 394 11.33 -29.99 11.96
CA ALA A 394 10.54 -31.05 11.36
C ALA A 394 10.45 -32.28 12.28
N LEU A 395 11.53 -32.61 12.99
CA LEU A 395 11.55 -33.66 14.00
C LEU A 395 10.61 -33.30 15.16
N LEU A 396 10.68 -32.08 15.68
CA LEU A 396 9.82 -31.59 16.75
C LEU A 396 8.33 -31.69 16.38
N SER A 397 7.97 -31.19 15.20
CA SER A 397 6.60 -31.23 14.68
C SER A 397 6.10 -32.66 14.50
N ARG A 398 6.97 -33.58 14.07
CA ARG A 398 6.63 -35.01 13.94
C ARG A 398 6.41 -35.68 15.28
N GLU A 399 7.28 -35.44 16.27
CA GLU A 399 7.15 -36.05 17.60
C GLU A 399 5.88 -35.55 18.32
N PHE A 400 5.56 -34.26 18.20
CA PHE A 400 4.30 -33.69 18.69
C PHE A 400 3.08 -34.29 18.01
N SER A 401 3.08 -34.33 16.66
CA SER A 401 1.97 -34.90 15.89
C SER A 401 1.76 -36.39 16.17
N SER A 402 2.81 -37.11 16.59
CA SER A 402 2.72 -38.53 16.95
C SER A 402 2.29 -38.79 18.40
N GLY A 403 2.05 -37.73 19.20
CA GLY A 403 1.68 -37.84 20.62
C GLY A 403 2.80 -38.33 21.54
N ARG A 404 4.04 -38.36 21.04
CA ARG A 404 5.24 -38.76 21.79
C ARG A 404 5.83 -37.64 22.64
N CYS A 405 5.44 -36.40 22.34
CA CYS A 405 5.77 -35.21 23.12
C CYS A 405 4.48 -34.69 23.76
N THR A 406 4.50 -34.38 25.05
CA THR A 406 3.40 -33.65 25.68
C THR A 406 3.39 -32.22 25.16
N THR A 407 2.22 -31.56 25.21
CA THR A 407 2.13 -30.15 24.83
C THR A 407 3.06 -29.25 25.66
N ALA A 408 3.28 -29.55 26.94
CA ALA A 408 4.19 -28.78 27.79
C ALA A 408 5.65 -28.91 27.34
N GLU A 409 6.09 -30.12 26.99
CA GLU A 409 7.42 -30.37 26.44
C GLU A 409 7.59 -29.69 25.07
N PHE A 410 6.57 -29.76 24.20
CA PHE A 410 6.60 -29.11 22.90
C PHE A 410 6.71 -27.58 23.03
N THR A 411 5.88 -26.97 23.89
CA THR A 411 5.94 -25.53 24.18
C THR A 411 7.32 -25.12 24.71
N GLN A 412 7.88 -25.87 25.67
CA GLN A 412 9.20 -25.56 26.23
C GLN A 412 10.31 -25.61 25.18
N VAL A 413 10.25 -26.57 24.25
CA VAL A 413 11.23 -26.69 23.17
C VAL A 413 11.07 -25.54 22.16
N CYS A 414 9.84 -25.20 21.77
CA CYS A 414 9.56 -24.07 20.91
C CYS A 414 10.01 -22.74 21.53
N GLU A 415 9.77 -22.53 22.82
CA GLU A 415 10.22 -21.34 23.55
C GLU A 415 11.75 -21.21 23.57
N ARG A 416 12.46 -22.30 23.88
CA ARG A 416 13.94 -22.30 23.83
C ARG A 416 14.45 -22.04 22.42
N PHE A 417 13.80 -22.62 21.42
CA PHE A 417 14.11 -22.42 20.01
C PHE A 417 13.95 -20.95 19.63
N PHE A 418 12.75 -20.38 19.78
CA PHE A 418 12.46 -18.97 19.45
C PHE A 418 13.31 -17.98 20.26
N LYS A 419 13.59 -18.26 21.54
CA LYS A 419 14.48 -17.45 22.37
C LYS A 419 15.92 -17.40 21.81
N LYS A 420 16.36 -18.46 21.13
CA LYS A 420 17.71 -18.57 20.59
C LYS A 420 17.88 -17.94 19.20
N ILE A 421 16.85 -18.04 18.35
CA ILE A 421 16.83 -17.35 17.04
C ILE A 421 16.43 -15.87 17.17
N GLY A 422 15.79 -15.46 18.28
CA GLY A 422 15.42 -14.09 18.57
C GLY A 422 14.16 -13.59 17.86
N SER A 423 13.96 -13.92 16.58
CA SER A 423 12.74 -13.67 15.80
C SER A 423 12.62 -14.59 14.59
N ILE A 424 11.43 -14.65 13.97
CA ILE A 424 11.22 -15.33 12.68
C ILE A 424 12.01 -14.63 11.56
N GLU A 425 12.19 -13.32 11.66
CA GLU A 425 12.93 -12.48 10.72
C GLU A 425 14.43 -12.79 10.73
N ALA A 426 14.99 -13.17 11.88
CA ALA A 426 16.38 -13.64 11.97
C ALA A 426 16.63 -14.92 11.14
N LEU A 427 15.58 -15.68 10.84
CA LEU A 427 15.68 -16.84 9.95
C LEU A 427 15.91 -16.39 8.49
N LYS A 428 15.46 -15.20 8.07
CA LYS A 428 15.69 -14.71 6.69
C LYS A 428 17.17 -14.48 6.37
N GLU A 429 18.01 -14.26 7.38
CA GLU A 429 19.46 -14.12 7.21
C GLU A 429 20.19 -15.49 7.17
N LEU A 430 19.53 -16.58 7.57
CA LEU A 430 20.05 -17.93 7.42
C LEU A 430 19.87 -18.40 5.97
N LYS A 431 20.95 -18.91 5.37
CA LYS A 431 20.90 -19.48 4.03
C LYS A 431 20.18 -20.83 4.07
N PHE A 432 18.89 -20.81 3.77
CA PHE A 432 18.13 -22.05 3.58
C PHE A 432 18.32 -22.60 2.16
N PRO A 433 18.46 -23.92 2.00
CA PRO A 433 18.39 -24.56 0.68
C PRO A 433 17.04 -24.30 -0.03
N ASP A 434 15.96 -24.16 0.75
CA ASP A 434 14.62 -23.82 0.30
C ASP A 434 13.92 -22.88 1.31
N PRO A 435 14.08 -21.55 1.15
CA PRO A 435 13.53 -20.57 2.08
C PRO A 435 12.01 -20.57 2.16
N GLN A 436 11.30 -20.88 1.07
CA GLN A 436 9.83 -20.89 1.05
C GLN A 436 9.28 -22.05 1.87
N LYS A 437 9.86 -23.24 1.73
CA LYS A 437 9.47 -24.41 2.52
C LYS A 437 9.79 -24.22 4.01
N ALA A 438 10.92 -23.60 4.33
CA ALA A 438 11.31 -23.26 5.69
C ALA A 438 10.26 -22.33 6.33
N PHE A 439 9.92 -21.24 5.64
CA PHE A 439 8.96 -20.24 6.11
C PHE A 439 7.57 -20.85 6.30
N SER A 440 7.08 -21.62 5.32
CA SER A 440 5.79 -22.32 5.42
C SER A 440 5.74 -23.27 6.62
N THR A 441 6.81 -24.03 6.87
CA THR A 441 6.88 -24.97 8.00
C THR A 441 6.84 -24.24 9.35
N LEU A 442 7.56 -23.12 9.45
CA LEU A 442 7.61 -22.29 10.65
C LEU A 442 6.26 -21.62 10.94
N SER A 443 5.61 -21.07 9.91
CA SER A 443 4.27 -20.48 10.04
C SER A 443 3.25 -21.52 10.51
N THR A 444 3.26 -22.73 9.94
CA THR A 444 2.37 -23.82 10.40
C THR A 444 2.60 -24.18 11.87
N ILE A 445 3.85 -24.17 12.34
CA ILE A 445 4.16 -24.46 13.75
C ILE A 445 3.72 -23.32 14.67
N GLN A 446 3.91 -22.07 14.25
CA GLN A 446 3.43 -20.91 14.98
C GLN A 446 1.89 -20.94 15.09
N GLU A 447 1.19 -21.21 14.01
CA GLU A 447 -0.28 -21.36 14.00
C GLU A 447 -0.75 -22.49 14.92
N ALA A 448 -0.08 -23.65 14.89
CA ALA A 448 -0.39 -24.78 15.78
C ALA A 448 -0.18 -24.43 17.26
N LEU A 449 0.89 -23.70 17.59
CA LEU A 449 1.15 -23.20 18.95
C LEU A 449 0.08 -22.20 19.39
N THR A 450 -0.25 -21.23 18.55
CA THR A 450 -1.28 -20.21 18.85
C THR A 450 -2.65 -20.85 19.06
N HIS A 451 -3.03 -21.79 18.20
CA HIS A 451 -4.31 -22.50 18.32
C HIS A 451 -4.41 -23.30 19.63
N GLU A 452 -3.33 -23.99 20.03
CA GLU A 452 -3.33 -24.79 21.26
C GLU A 452 -3.31 -23.92 22.52
N VAL A 453 -2.62 -22.78 22.50
CA VAL A 453 -2.68 -21.77 23.58
C VAL A 453 -4.10 -21.23 23.74
N LEU A 454 -4.77 -20.89 22.62
CA LEU A 454 -6.17 -20.42 22.63
C LEU A 454 -7.17 -21.50 23.07
N LYS A 455 -6.92 -22.76 22.72
CA LYS A 455 -7.76 -23.88 23.16
C LYS A 455 -7.68 -24.08 24.68
N ARG A 456 -6.49 -23.90 25.27
CA ARG A 456 -6.28 -23.97 26.72
C ARG A 456 -6.90 -22.80 27.46
N SER A 457 -6.86 -21.59 26.91
CA SER A 457 -7.50 -20.43 27.52
C SER A 457 -9.03 -20.54 27.52
N LYS A 458 -9.62 -21.09 26.45
CA LYS A 458 -11.08 -21.32 26.36
C LYS A 458 -11.58 -22.52 27.15
N GLY A 459 -10.78 -23.58 27.26
CA GLY A 459 -11.13 -24.79 27.99
C GLY A 459 -11.19 -24.64 29.52
N GLN A 460 -10.84 -23.48 30.06
CA GLN A 460 -10.97 -23.16 31.49
C GLN A 460 -12.24 -22.37 31.86
N GLU A 461 -13.00 -21.85 30.88
CA GLU A 461 -14.24 -21.09 31.14
C GLU A 461 -15.52 -21.94 31.13
N GLU A 462 -15.47 -23.20 30.66
CA GLU A 462 -16.64 -24.09 30.58
C GLU A 462 -16.50 -25.37 31.41
N ALA A 463 -16.10 -25.26 32.67
CA ALA A 463 -16.47 -26.29 33.64
C ALA A 463 -17.94 -26.03 34.04
N PRO A 464 -18.88 -26.95 33.77
CA PRO A 464 -20.26 -26.78 34.22
C PRO A 464 -20.26 -26.74 35.75
N THR A 465 -20.75 -25.64 36.31
CA THR A 465 -21.13 -25.56 37.71
C THR A 465 -22.28 -26.54 37.95
N GLU A 466 -21.97 -27.70 38.54
CA GLU A 466 -22.93 -28.48 39.34
C GLU A 466 -23.04 -27.90 40.75
#